data_AF-A0A524FGJ5-F1
#
_entry.id   AF-A0A524FGJ5-F1
#
_cell.length_a   1.000
_cell.length_b   1.000
_cell.length_c   1.000
_cell.angle_alpha   90.00
_cell.angle_beta   90.00
_cell.angle_gamma   90.00
#
_symmetry.space_group_name_H-M   'P 1'
#
loop_
_entity.id
_entity.type
_entity.pdbx_description
1 polymer ?
#
loop_
_entity_poly.entity_id
_entity_poly.type
_entity_poly.pdbx_seq_one_letter_code
_entity_poly.pdbx_strand_id
1 'polypeptide(L)'
;LACIIGKKFGSHSLWKNTQKTIEGFIAGAGSTFIIVTVIMIIYEPWINLNLLQIIIMALVAAIMFMIVDLFIEQISDNIMNPLLTGLAMWVILILF
;
A
#
# COMPACT_ATOMS: atom_id res chain seq x y z
N LEU A 1 -4.38 -1.47 -8.18
CA LEU A 1 -4.61 -0.28 -9.04
C LEU A 1 -3.36 0.17 -9.80
N ALA A 2 -2.16 0.09 -9.19
CA ALA A 2 -0.89 0.45 -9.81
C ALA A 2 -0.66 -0.14 -11.22
N CYS A 3 -0.81 -1.46 -11.42
CA CYS A 3 -0.65 -2.08 -12.73
C CYS A 3 -1.63 -1.59 -13.80
N ILE A 4 -2.88 -1.29 -13.42
CA ILE A 4 -3.91 -0.85 -14.37
C ILE A 4 -3.61 0.59 -14.81
N ILE A 5 -3.30 1.47 -13.84
CA ILE A 5 -3.01 2.87 -14.12
C ILE A 5 -1.66 3.01 -14.83
N GLY A 6 -0.64 2.27 -14.41
CA GLY A 6 0.65 2.27 -15.10
C GLY A 6 0.56 1.78 -16.55
N LYS A 7 -0.25 0.76 -16.85
CA LYS A 7 -0.43 0.27 -18.23
C LYS A 7 -1.31 1.14 -19.12
N LYS A 8 -2.35 1.79 -18.55
CA LYS A 8 -3.30 2.61 -19.34
C LYS A 8 -2.93 4.10 -19.42
N PHE A 9 -2.34 4.65 -18.36
CA PHE A 9 -2.10 6.08 -18.19
C PHE A 9 -0.65 6.41 -17.84
N GLY A 10 0.21 5.39 -17.73
CA GLY A 10 1.60 5.59 -17.37
C GLY A 10 2.37 6.29 -18.49
N SER A 11 2.75 7.53 -18.25
CA SER A 11 3.54 8.32 -19.20
C SER A 11 4.98 8.49 -18.73
N HIS A 12 5.23 8.44 -17.42
CA HIS A 12 6.55 8.63 -16.84
C HIS A 12 7.06 7.32 -16.22
N SER A 13 8.02 6.69 -16.89
CA SER A 13 8.69 5.52 -16.33
C SER A 13 9.44 5.90 -15.05
N LEU A 14 9.29 5.06 -14.04
CA LEU A 14 9.86 5.27 -12.71
C LEU A 14 11.37 5.02 -12.72
N TRP A 15 11.85 4.07 -13.54
CA TRP A 15 13.26 3.76 -13.79
C TRP A 15 13.49 3.43 -15.26
N LYS A 16 14.64 3.84 -15.83
CA LYS A 16 15.01 3.69 -17.25
C LYS A 16 14.95 2.27 -17.83
N ASN A 17 14.69 1.24 -17.03
CA ASN A 17 14.62 -0.16 -17.47
C ASN A 17 13.41 -0.93 -16.87
N THR A 18 12.38 -0.24 -16.40
CA THR A 18 11.20 -0.87 -15.78
C THR A 18 9.90 -0.43 -16.46
N GLN A 19 8.90 -1.31 -16.48
CA GLN A 19 7.54 -0.97 -16.92
C GLN A 19 6.73 -0.26 -15.82
N LYS A 20 7.35 0.08 -14.69
CA LYS A 20 6.69 0.80 -13.59
C LYS A 20 6.64 2.27 -13.93
N THR A 21 5.53 2.93 -13.62
CA THR A 21 5.35 4.36 -13.89
C THR A 21 5.02 5.12 -12.61
N ILE A 22 5.38 6.41 -12.58
CA ILE A 22 5.15 7.28 -11.42
C ILE A 22 3.64 7.38 -11.14
N GLU A 23 2.81 7.43 -12.17
CA GLU A 23 1.35 7.48 -12.04
C GLU A 23 0.80 6.19 -11.44
N GLY A 24 1.32 5.03 -11.86
CA GLY A 24 1.00 3.74 -11.27
C GLY A 24 1.40 3.66 -9.79
N PHE A 25 2.58 4.17 -9.46
CA PHE A 25 3.12 4.19 -8.11
C PHE A 25 2.28 5.04 -7.15
N ILE A 26 2.00 6.29 -7.52
CA ILE A 26 1.17 7.22 -6.73
C ILE A 26 -0.25 6.67 -6.58
N ALA A 27 -0.83 6.15 -7.67
CA ALA A 27 -2.17 5.58 -7.61
C ALA A 27 -2.24 4.31 -6.76
N GLY A 28 -1.19 3.49 -6.78
CA GLY A 28 -1.04 2.34 -5.90
C GLY A 28 -1.02 2.76 -4.44
N ALA A 29 -0.10 3.65 -4.06
CA ALA A 29 0.03 4.15 -2.69
C ALA A 29 -1.27 4.81 -2.19
N GLY A 30 -1.87 5.69 -3.00
CA GLY A 30 -3.13 6.35 -2.66
C GLY A 30 -4.29 5.37 -2.49
N SER A 31 -4.38 4.37 -3.38
CA SER A 31 -5.41 3.33 -3.24
C SER A 31 -5.22 2.48 -2.00
N THR A 32 -3.98 2.11 -1.66
CA THR A 32 -3.67 1.36 -0.44
C THR A 32 -4.07 2.15 0.80
N PHE A 33 -3.74 3.43 0.86
CA PHE A 33 -4.13 4.31 1.95
C PHE A 33 -5.65 4.36 2.14
N ILE A 34 -6.40 4.59 1.06
CA ILE A 34 -7.88 4.67 1.10
C ILE A 34 -8.47 3.32 1.52
N ILE A 35 -8.04 2.22 0.92
CA ILE A 35 -8.56 0.87 1.22
C ILE A 35 -8.32 0.52 2.69
N VAL A 36 -7.11 0.71 3.20
CA VAL A 36 -6.78 0.39 4.60
C VAL A 36 -7.56 1.27 5.56
N THR A 37 -7.69 2.58 5.27
CA THR A 37 -8.50 3.50 6.08
C THR A 37 -9.96 3.05 6.14
N VAL A 38 -10.57 2.76 4.99
CA VAL A 38 -11.97 2.33 4.91
C VAL A 38 -12.19 1.01 5.65
N ILE A 39 -11.33 0.01 5.42
CA ILE A 39 -11.44 -1.28 6.10
C ILE A 39 -11.31 -1.11 7.61
N MET A 40 -10.32 -0.36 8.09
CA MET A 40 -10.10 -0.18 9.52
C MET A 40 -11.22 0.62 10.20
N ILE A 41 -11.85 1.58 9.50
CA ILE A 41 -13.05 2.25 10.01
C ILE A 41 -14.23 1.27 10.11
N ILE A 42 -14.41 0.38 9.13
CA ILE A 42 -15.49 -0.63 9.16
C ILE A 42 -15.30 -1.60 10.34
N TYR A 43 -14.05 -2.00 10.62
CA TYR A 43 -13.70 -2.93 11.70
C TYR A 43 -13.36 -2.25 13.02
N GLU A 44 -13.43 -0.92 13.10
CA GLU A 44 -13.17 -0.14 14.32
C GLU A 44 -13.95 -0.66 15.53
N PRO A 45 -15.25 -1.03 15.41
CA PRO A 45 -16.01 -1.52 16.56
C PRO A 45 -15.51 -2.85 17.13
N TRP A 46 -14.69 -3.60 16.37
CA TRP A 46 -14.20 -4.93 16.76
C TRP A 46 -12.75 -4.89 17.25
N ILE A 47 -11.97 -3.91 16.79
CA ILE A 47 -10.53 -3.79 17.06
C ILE A 47 -10.24 -2.69 18.10
N ASN A 48 -11.22 -1.84 18.44
CA ASN A 48 -11.08 -0.76 19.44
C ASN A 48 -9.91 0.19 19.12
N LEU A 49 -9.77 0.59 17.86
CA LEU A 49 -8.74 1.53 17.41
C LEU A 49 -9.27 2.95 17.35
N ASN A 50 -8.46 3.91 17.77
CA ASN A 50 -8.78 5.32 17.56
C ASN A 50 -8.46 5.77 16.12
N LEU A 51 -9.07 6.87 15.68
CA LEU A 51 -8.89 7.39 14.31
C LEU A 51 -7.42 7.68 13.97
N LEU A 52 -6.62 8.12 14.95
CA LEU A 52 -5.20 8.41 14.74
C LEU A 52 -4.40 7.13 14.43
N GLN A 53 -4.65 6.04 15.14
CA GLN A 53 -4.05 4.74 14.91
C GLN A 53 -4.43 4.22 13.52
N ILE A 54 -5.68 4.37 13.10
CA ILE A 54 -6.15 4.01 11.76
C ILE A 54 -5.37 4.76 10.67
N ILE A 55 -5.19 6.07 10.84
CA ILE A 55 -4.42 6.89 9.88
C ILE A 55 -2.96 6.45 9.85
N ILE A 56 -2.33 6.19 11.00
CA ILE A 56 -0.95 5.70 11.09
C ILE A 56 -0.83 4.36 10.38
N MET A 57 -1.75 3.42 10.62
CA MET A 57 -1.80 2.13 9.95
C MET A 57 -1.90 2.26 8.44
N ALA A 58 -2.80 3.11 7.95
CA ALA A 58 -2.98 3.36 6.52
C ALA A 58 -1.72 3.98 5.88
N LEU A 59 -1.06 4.92 6.56
CA LEU A 59 0.21 5.50 6.10
C LEU A 59 1.32 4.46 6.02
N VAL A 60 1.49 3.64 7.07
CA VAL A 60 2.50 2.59 7.09
C VAL A 60 2.25 1.57 5.98
N ALA A 61 1.01 1.12 5.79
CA ALA A 61 0.66 0.20 4.71
C ALA A 61 0.95 0.80 3.32
N ALA A 62 0.65 2.08 3.11
CA ALA A 62 0.96 2.77 1.86
C ALA A 62 2.48 2.90 1.63
N ILE A 63 3.26 3.18 2.67
CA ILE A 63 4.73 3.22 2.60
C ILE A 63 5.30 1.83 2.30
N MET A 64 4.81 0.78 2.95
CA MET A 64 5.25 -0.59 2.67
C MET A 64 4.93 -0.99 1.23
N PHE A 65 3.73 -0.64 0.74
CA PHE A 65 3.37 -0.83 -0.67
C PHE A 65 4.36 -0.12 -1.59
N MET A 66 4.69 1.14 -1.30
CA MET A 66 5.66 1.91 -2.08
C MET A 66 7.04 1.25 -2.08
N ILE A 67 7.53 0.77 -0.94
CA ILE A 67 8.82 0.09 -0.85
C ILE A 67 8.81 -1.18 -1.71
N VAL A 68 7.79 -2.03 -1.57
CA VAL A 68 7.66 -3.26 -2.38
C VAL A 68 7.56 -2.92 -3.87
N ASP A 69 6.76 -1.92 -4.22
CA ASP A 69 6.59 -1.53 -5.61
C ASP A 69 7.84 -0.86 -6.20
N LEU A 70 8.77 -0.35 -5.39
CA LEU A 70 10.07 0.12 -5.89
C LEU A 70 11.05 -1.02 -6.11
N PHE A 71 11.13 -1.98 -5.17
CA PHE A 71 12.24 -2.95 -5.14
C PHE A 71 11.91 -4.31 -5.75
N ILE A 72 10.63 -4.68 -5.89
CA ILE A 72 10.23 -6.05 -6.23
C ILE A 72 9.58 -6.12 -7.62
N GLU A 73 9.98 -7.14 -8.38
CA GLU A 73 9.42 -7.46 -9.68
C GLU A 73 7.94 -7.88 -9.60
N GLN A 74 7.21 -7.65 -10.69
CA GLN A 74 5.75 -7.67 -10.81
C GLN A 74 5.04 -9.01 -10.49
N ILE A 75 5.81 -10.10 -10.33
CA ILE A 75 5.27 -11.42 -9.94
C ILE A 75 5.39 -11.60 -8.43
N SER A 76 6.46 -11.08 -7.83
CA SER A 76 6.74 -11.20 -6.41
C SER A 76 6.12 -10.06 -5.59
N ASP A 77 5.74 -8.94 -6.20
CA ASP A 77 5.11 -7.80 -5.53
C ASP A 77 3.72 -8.15 -4.98
N ASN A 78 2.93 -8.96 -5.70
CA ASN A 78 1.60 -9.40 -5.29
C ASN A 78 1.62 -10.36 -4.08
N ILE A 79 2.74 -11.06 -3.85
CA ILE A 79 2.93 -11.89 -2.65
C ILE A 79 3.52 -11.03 -1.53
N MET A 80 4.52 -10.21 -1.83
CA MET A 80 5.24 -9.47 -0.81
C MET A 80 4.42 -8.31 -0.22
N ASN A 81 3.54 -7.69 -1.01
CA ASN A 81 2.66 -6.63 -0.53
C ASN A 81 1.77 -7.09 0.63
N PRO A 82 0.94 -8.15 0.50
CA PRO A 82 0.17 -8.69 1.62
C PRO A 82 1.03 -9.11 2.81
N LEU A 83 2.21 -9.70 2.57
CA LEU A 83 3.09 -10.20 3.62
C LEU A 83 3.68 -9.06 4.46
N LEU A 84 4.27 -8.06 3.81
CA LEU A 84 4.89 -6.92 4.49
C LEU A 84 3.86 -5.96 5.08
N THR A 85 2.77 -5.69 4.37
CA THR A 85 1.68 -4.88 4.94
C THR A 85 1.04 -5.59 6.13
N GLY A 86 0.75 -6.88 6.03
CA GLY A 86 0.22 -7.68 7.13
C GLY A 86 1.15 -7.69 8.35
N LEU A 87 2.45 -7.91 8.16
CA LEU A 87 3.44 -7.84 9.24
C LEU A 87 3.49 -6.44 9.89
N ALA A 88 3.50 -5.38 9.08
CA ALA A 88 3.53 -4.01 9.60
C ALA A 88 2.28 -3.69 10.42
N MET A 89 1.10 -4.12 9.95
CA MET A 89 -0.17 -3.95 10.66
C MET A 89 -0.18 -4.72 11.98
N TRP A 90 0.38 -5.94 11.98
CA TRP A 90 0.47 -6.75 13.19
C TRP A 90 1.39 -6.13 14.25
N VAL A 91 2.54 -5.60 13.82
CA VAL A 91 3.45 -4.84 14.72
C VAL A 91 2.74 -3.63 15.32
N ILE A 92 1.98 -2.88 14.52
CA ILE A 92 1.22 -1.72 15.01
C ILE A 92 0.18 -2.17 16.05
N LEU A 93 -0.56 -3.26 15.80
CA LEU A 93 -1.53 -3.79 16.75
C LEU A 93 -0.93 -4.31 18.07
N ILE A 94 0.34 -4.71 18.08
CA ILE A 94 1.02 -5.15 19.32
C ILE A 94 1.52 -3.94 20.12
N LEU A 95 1.89 -2.86 19.43
CA LEU A 95 2.42 -1.65 20.06
C LEU A 95 1.34 -0.74 20.66
N PHE A 96 0.08 -0.91 20.26
CA PHE A 96 -1.07 -0.12 20.68
C PHE A 96 -2.10 -0.96 21.44
#